data_AF-A0A608MHM9-F1
#
_entry.id   AF-A0A608MHM9-F1
#
_cell.length_a   1.000
_cell.length_b   1.000
_cell.length_c   1.000
_cell.angle_alpha   90.00
_cell.angle_beta   90.00
_cell.angle_gamma   90.00
#
_symmetry.space_group_name_H-M   'P 1'
#
loop_
_entity.id
_entity.type
_entity.pdbx_description
1 polymer ?
#
loop_
_entity_poly.entity_id
_entity_poly.type
_entity_poly.pdbx_seq_one_letter_code
_entity_poly.pdbx_strand_id
1 'polypeptide(L)'
;MKQGRVQPPENGERSMNNLMVIDGIEVRRDVHGRYCLNDLHRAAGGEQKYRPKYWLDNKQTRELIEQLFTEGGIPPSEQNQSVSFFQGGSDTRSLARAPVNTVRGGAEQGTYVCKELVFAYAMWISPSFHLKVIRTFDRITSAPQTSSGMAADKMQAGVILLGFMRKELNLSNSSVLGACQKLQEAVGLPNLAPQYAIDAPAGALDGSSRPTLALSALLKQHGIRMTANQAYQQLAKLGVVEHRERYSRSAINGIKKFWSLTAKGCMFGKNITSPANPRETQPHFFESKFPELLKLLDTVH
;
A
#
# COMPACT_ATOMS: atom_id res chain seq x y z
N MET A 1 -3.38 14.38 50.30
CA MET A 1 -2.80 14.28 48.95
C MET A 1 -2.66 12.80 48.62
N LYS A 2 -3.58 12.24 47.82
CA LYS A 2 -3.56 10.83 47.42
C LYS A 2 -2.64 10.69 46.19
N GLN A 3 -1.53 9.98 46.34
CA GLN A 3 -0.61 9.70 45.24
C GLN A 3 -1.26 8.74 44.24
N GLY A 4 -1.28 9.15 42.98
CA GLY A 4 -1.86 8.42 41.87
C GLY A 4 -1.08 7.14 41.55
N ARG A 5 -1.81 6.03 41.48
CA ARG A 5 -1.35 4.74 40.96
C ARG A 5 -1.14 4.88 39.45
N VAL A 6 0.11 4.99 39.02
CA VAL A 6 0.49 4.93 37.61
C VAL A 6 0.28 3.49 37.14
N GLN A 7 -0.71 3.28 36.26
CA GLN A 7 -0.86 2.03 35.51
C GLN A 7 0.30 1.90 34.51
N PRO A 8 0.92 0.72 34.35
CA PRO A 8 1.94 0.53 33.33
C PRO A 8 1.29 0.59 31.93
N PRO A 9 2.04 1.02 30.90
CA PRO A 9 1.51 1.17 29.56
C PRO A 9 1.17 -0.21 28.96
N GLU A 10 -0.05 -0.33 28.43
CA GLU A 10 -0.45 -1.40 27.54
C GLU A 10 0.43 -1.33 26.28
N ASN A 11 1.50 -2.11 26.27
CA ASN A 11 2.33 -2.30 25.09
C ASN A 11 1.51 -3.03 24.02
N GLY A 12 1.12 -2.25 23.01
CA GLY A 12 1.49 -2.47 21.60
C GLY A 12 1.19 -3.85 21.03
N GLU A 13 0.21 -3.89 20.13
CA GLU A 13 0.12 -4.79 18.98
C GLU A 13 0.71 -6.19 19.21
N ARG A 14 -0.14 -7.13 19.64
CA ARG A 14 0.10 -8.56 19.46
C ARG A 14 0.25 -8.84 17.96
N SER A 15 1.49 -8.73 17.48
CA SER A 15 1.90 -9.16 16.15
C SER A 15 1.37 -10.58 15.91
N MET A 16 0.74 -10.78 14.76
CA MET A 16 0.10 -12.00 14.28
C MET A 16 0.83 -13.26 14.76
N ASN A 17 0.30 -13.91 15.81
CA ASN A 17 0.87 -15.12 16.40
C ASN A 17 0.72 -16.29 15.42
N ASN A 18 1.71 -16.49 14.54
CA ASN A 18 1.87 -17.73 13.81
C ASN A 18 2.32 -18.83 14.79
N LEU A 19 1.33 -19.45 15.44
CA LEU A 19 1.47 -20.55 16.38
C LEU A 19 2.24 -21.71 15.74
N MET A 20 3.36 -22.11 16.33
CA MET A 20 4.13 -23.27 15.87
C MET A 20 3.86 -24.46 16.78
N VAL A 21 3.26 -25.51 16.23
CA VAL A 21 2.97 -26.75 16.96
C VAL A 21 3.66 -27.92 16.29
N ILE A 22 4.46 -28.69 17.05
CA ILE A 22 5.12 -29.92 16.58
C ILE A 22 4.72 -31.05 17.51
N ASP A 23 4.17 -32.14 16.96
CA ASP A 23 3.73 -33.32 17.72
C ASP A 23 2.85 -32.96 18.95
N GLY A 24 1.97 -31.96 18.80
CA GLY A 24 1.04 -31.50 19.84
C GLY A 24 1.64 -30.55 20.89
N ILE A 25 2.93 -30.20 20.76
CA ILE A 25 3.60 -29.26 21.65
C ILE A 25 3.75 -27.91 20.95
N GLU A 26 3.20 -26.88 21.59
CA GLU A 26 3.42 -25.48 21.20
C GLU A 26 4.86 -25.08 21.47
N VAL A 27 5.54 -24.55 20.44
CA VAL A 27 6.88 -23.98 20.53
C VAL A 27 6.74 -22.48 20.73
N ARG A 28 6.97 -22.02 21.96
CA ARG A 28 6.83 -20.61 22.32
C ARG A 28 7.87 -19.75 21.62
N ARG A 29 7.51 -18.48 21.44
CA ARG A 29 8.42 -17.42 20.97
C ARG A 29 8.58 -16.32 22.00
N ASP A 30 9.78 -15.76 22.06
CA ASP A 30 10.00 -14.55 22.85
C ASP A 30 9.61 -13.29 22.07
N VAL A 31 9.70 -12.13 22.73
CA VAL A 31 9.37 -10.82 22.16
C VAL A 31 10.22 -10.44 20.93
N HIS A 32 11.33 -11.16 20.70
CA HIS A 32 12.22 -10.97 19.55
C HIS A 32 12.01 -12.03 18.46
N GLY A 33 10.97 -12.87 18.58
CA GLY A 33 10.62 -13.90 17.59
C GLY A 33 11.50 -15.16 17.63
N ARG A 34 12.32 -15.35 18.66
CA ARG A 34 13.15 -16.55 18.84
C ARG A 34 12.33 -17.69 19.43
N TYR A 35 12.63 -18.93 19.04
CA TYR A 35 11.87 -20.13 19.40
C TYR A 35 12.46 -20.85 20.60
N CYS A 36 11.62 -21.36 21.49
CA CYS A 36 12.04 -22.08 22.69
C CYS A 36 12.59 -23.49 22.35
N LEU A 37 13.90 -23.71 22.53
CA LEU A 37 14.54 -25.02 22.38
C LEU A 37 14.03 -26.04 23.39
N ASN A 38 13.63 -25.61 24.59
CA ASN A 38 13.09 -26.53 25.60
C ASN A 38 11.75 -27.11 25.14
N ASP A 39 10.90 -26.30 24.51
CA ASP A 39 9.62 -26.77 23.98
C ASP A 39 9.86 -27.71 22.77
N LEU A 40 10.82 -27.37 21.91
CA LEU A 40 11.23 -28.20 20.78
C LEU A 40 11.85 -29.54 21.23
N HIS A 41 12.61 -29.52 22.32
CA HIS A 41 13.17 -30.72 22.94
C HIS A 41 12.08 -31.65 23.47
N ARG A 42 11.03 -31.09 24.11
CA ARG A 42 9.86 -31.87 24.52
C ARG A 42 9.13 -32.44 23.29
N ALA A 43 8.96 -31.65 22.23
CA ALA A 43 8.36 -32.09 20.97
C ALA A 43 9.12 -33.25 20.32
N ALA A 44 10.44 -33.32 20.53
CA ALA A 44 11.28 -34.41 20.04
C ALA A 44 11.25 -35.69 20.90
N GLY A 45 10.52 -35.71 22.02
CA GLY A 45 10.45 -36.85 22.95
C GLY A 45 11.28 -36.72 24.22
N GLY A 46 12.04 -35.63 24.40
CA GLY A 46 12.65 -35.29 25.70
C GLY A 46 13.78 -36.18 26.19
N GLU A 47 14.46 -36.94 25.30
CA GLU A 47 15.57 -37.81 25.71
C GLU A 47 16.74 -37.02 26.31
N GLN A 48 17.27 -37.48 27.45
CA GLN A 48 18.29 -36.75 28.21
C GLN A 48 19.53 -36.37 27.39
N LYS A 49 20.00 -37.25 26.50
CA LYS A 49 21.18 -37.03 25.64
C LYS A 49 21.02 -35.84 24.70
N TYR A 50 19.77 -35.47 24.36
CA TYR A 50 19.46 -34.38 23.45
C TYR A 50 19.14 -33.06 24.16
N ARG A 51 19.34 -32.94 25.47
CA ARG A 51 19.03 -31.68 26.17
C ARG A 51 19.74 -30.48 25.53
N PRO A 52 19.06 -29.31 25.40
CA PRO A 52 19.64 -28.11 24.79
C PRO A 52 20.99 -27.70 25.38
N LYS A 53 21.20 -27.93 26.69
CA LYS A 53 22.48 -27.70 27.36
C LYS A 53 23.65 -28.41 26.65
N TYR A 54 23.51 -29.71 26.36
CA TYR A 54 24.58 -30.49 25.74
C TYR A 54 24.85 -30.07 24.30
N TRP A 55 23.81 -29.68 23.57
CA TRP A 55 23.95 -29.20 22.21
C TRP A 55 24.69 -27.87 22.12
N LEU A 56 24.39 -26.92 23.02
CA LEU A 56 25.06 -25.63 23.12
C LEU A 56 26.53 -25.77 23.53
N ASP A 57 26.87 -26.89 24.17
CA ASP A 57 28.25 -27.20 24.54
C ASP A 57 29.08 -27.81 23.40
N ASN A 58 28.44 -28.22 22.29
CA ASN A 58 29.13 -28.75 21.13
C ASN A 58 29.94 -27.66 20.41
N LYS A 59 31.20 -27.97 20.06
CA LYS A 59 32.12 -27.09 19.31
C LYS A 59 31.46 -26.54 18.04
N GLN A 60 30.86 -27.41 17.22
CA GLN A 60 30.23 -26.98 15.96
C GLN A 60 29.07 -26.00 16.20
N THR A 61 28.29 -26.20 17.25
CA THR A 61 27.18 -25.29 17.60
C THR A 61 27.71 -23.92 18.04
N ARG A 62 28.80 -23.88 18.81
CA ARG A 62 29.41 -22.62 19.24
C ARG A 62 29.97 -21.83 18.06
N GLU A 63 30.65 -22.51 17.13
CA GLU A 63 31.14 -21.90 15.88
C GLU A 63 29.98 -21.37 15.03
N LEU A 64 28.87 -22.12 14.92
CA LEU A 64 27.68 -21.67 14.20
C LEU A 64 27.05 -20.43 14.85
N ILE A 65 26.94 -20.40 16.18
CA ILE A 65 26.43 -19.23 16.91
C ILE A 65 27.30 -18.01 16.64
N GLU A 66 28.63 -18.16 16.69
CA GLU A 66 29.59 -17.09 16.41
C GLU A 66 29.48 -16.56 14.97
N GLN A 67 29.31 -17.44 13.98
CA GLN A 67 29.06 -17.05 12.59
C GLN A 67 27.77 -16.23 12.45
N LEU A 68 26.68 -16.66 13.09
CA LEU A 68 25.40 -15.93 13.06
C LEU A 68 25.49 -14.55 13.74
N PHE A 69 26.34 -14.40 14.76
CA PHE A 69 26.66 -13.10 15.34
C PHE A 69 27.45 -12.20 14.37
N THR A 70 28.42 -12.80 13.64
CA THR A 70 29.37 -12.08 12.77
C THR A 70 28.73 -11.60 11.47
N GLU A 71 27.95 -12.46 10.79
CA GLU A 71 27.22 -12.12 9.56
C GLU A 71 26.14 -11.04 9.78
N GLY A 72 25.67 -10.88 11.02
CA GLY A 72 24.82 -9.77 11.41
C GLY A 72 25.50 -8.40 11.33
N GLY A 73 26.84 -8.31 11.30
CA GLY A 73 27.59 -7.08 11.11
C GLY A 73 28.34 -6.54 12.33
N ILE A 74 28.76 -7.40 13.28
CA ILE A 74 29.73 -7.03 14.31
C ILE A 74 30.77 -8.16 14.43
N PRO A 75 32.07 -7.94 14.16
CA PRO A 75 33.08 -8.96 14.32
C PRO A 75 33.30 -9.28 15.81
N PRO A 76 33.58 -10.54 16.18
CA PRO A 76 33.99 -10.90 17.54
C PRO A 76 35.39 -10.33 17.78
N SER A 77 35.51 -9.26 18.57
CA SER A 77 36.81 -8.86 19.12
C SER A 77 37.22 -9.89 20.18
N GLU A 78 38.48 -10.32 20.16
CA GLU A 78 39.09 -11.41 20.96
C GLU A 78 38.87 -11.33 22.50
N GLN A 79 38.32 -10.23 23.02
CA GLN A 79 37.94 -10.10 24.43
C GLN A 79 36.62 -10.79 24.81
N ASN A 80 35.84 -11.30 23.84
CA ASN A 80 34.60 -12.06 24.09
C ASN A 80 34.79 -13.59 24.06
N GLN A 81 36.02 -14.09 24.27
CA GLN A 81 36.32 -15.54 24.38
C GLN A 81 35.84 -16.21 25.67
N SER A 82 34.76 -15.73 26.27
CA SER A 82 33.99 -16.55 27.17
C SER A 82 32.55 -16.54 26.73
N VAL A 83 31.98 -17.74 26.63
CA VAL A 83 30.55 -18.00 26.69
C VAL A 83 30.04 -17.44 28.02
N SER A 84 29.96 -16.12 28.12
CA SER A 84 29.46 -15.42 29.28
C SER A 84 27.96 -15.34 29.08
N PHE A 85 27.27 -16.20 29.84
CA PHE A 85 25.91 -15.97 30.27
C PHE A 85 25.75 -14.46 30.57
N PHE A 86 25.05 -13.74 29.69
CA PHE A 86 24.76 -12.33 29.90
C PHE A 86 23.83 -12.20 31.10
N GLN A 87 24.43 -11.92 32.25
CA GLN A 87 23.73 -11.57 33.48
C GLN A 87 23.86 -10.05 33.63
N GLY A 88 22.78 -9.33 33.29
CA GLY A 88 22.56 -7.93 33.64
C GLY A 88 23.58 -6.92 33.08
N GLY A 89 23.35 -6.44 31.86
CA GLY A 89 24.04 -5.28 31.28
C GLY A 89 23.12 -4.54 30.30
N SER A 90 23.07 -3.21 30.41
CA SER A 90 22.06 -2.30 29.86
C SER A 90 22.14 -1.99 28.37
N ASP A 91 22.54 -2.94 27.52
CA ASP A 91 22.63 -2.74 26.06
C ASP A 91 21.43 -3.39 25.35
N THR A 92 20.28 -2.73 25.44
CA THR A 92 18.99 -3.16 24.87
C THR A 92 19.02 -3.39 23.35
N ARG A 93 20.00 -2.80 22.63
CA ARG A 93 20.17 -2.97 21.18
C ARG A 93 20.82 -4.31 20.79
N SER A 94 21.61 -4.91 21.67
CA SER A 94 22.33 -6.19 21.42
C SER A 94 21.41 -7.41 21.59
N LEU A 95 20.50 -7.36 22.57
CA LEU A 95 19.57 -8.44 22.91
C LEU A 95 18.57 -8.76 21.79
N ALA A 96 18.21 -7.77 20.97
CA ALA A 96 17.29 -7.92 19.84
C ALA A 96 17.88 -8.73 18.68
N ARG A 97 19.23 -8.79 18.57
CA ARG A 97 19.95 -9.48 17.49
C ARG A 97 20.72 -10.72 17.95
N ALA A 98 20.69 -11.03 19.26
CA ALA A 98 21.37 -12.20 19.77
C ALA A 98 20.69 -13.50 19.28
N PRO A 99 21.40 -14.43 18.61
CA PRO A 99 20.87 -15.70 18.12
C PRO A 99 20.43 -16.65 19.25
N VAL A 100 20.91 -16.45 20.49
CA VAL A 100 20.54 -17.24 21.67
C VAL A 100 20.21 -16.33 22.85
N ASN A 101 19.12 -16.62 23.55
CA ASN A 101 18.74 -15.97 24.81
C ASN A 101 18.30 -17.03 25.83
N THR A 102 18.76 -16.95 27.07
CA THR A 102 18.37 -17.90 28.12
C THR A 102 17.65 -17.17 29.24
N VAL A 103 16.37 -17.50 29.44
CA VAL A 103 15.55 -16.99 30.52
C VAL A 103 15.61 -17.97 31.68
N ARG A 104 15.99 -17.48 32.87
CA ARG A 104 16.10 -18.28 34.10
C ARG A 104 14.96 -17.90 35.05
N GLY A 105 14.14 -18.89 35.42
CA GLY A 105 12.99 -18.70 36.32
C GLY A 105 11.76 -18.10 35.66
N GLY A 106 10.61 -18.22 36.33
CA GLY A 106 9.31 -17.76 35.83
C GLY A 106 8.66 -18.70 34.80
N ALA A 107 7.49 -18.30 34.29
CA ALA A 107 6.71 -19.09 33.33
C ALA A 107 7.42 -19.21 31.96
N GLU A 108 8.16 -18.17 31.56
CA GLU A 108 8.91 -18.10 30.29
C GLU A 108 10.33 -18.67 30.40
N GLN A 109 10.60 -19.55 31.37
CA GLN A 109 11.91 -20.18 31.49
C GLN A 109 12.22 -21.05 30.27
N GLY A 110 13.44 -20.92 29.74
CA GLY A 110 13.94 -21.72 28.64
C GLY A 110 15.09 -21.05 27.89
N THR A 111 15.68 -21.79 26.96
CA THR A 111 16.63 -21.24 25.97
C THR A 111 15.90 -20.99 24.67
N TYR A 112 15.93 -19.75 24.19
CA TYR A 112 15.28 -19.27 22.98
C TYR A 112 16.34 -18.99 21.91
N VAL A 113 16.11 -19.47 20.69
CA VAL A 113 17.08 -19.35 19.59
C VAL A 113 16.45 -18.91 18.27
N CYS A 114 17.28 -18.37 17.37
CA CYS A 114 16.84 -18.01 16.02
C CYS A 114 16.50 -19.24 15.15
N LYS A 115 15.86 -19.01 14.00
CA LYS A 115 15.33 -20.05 13.11
C LYS A 115 16.41 -21.03 12.63
N GLU A 116 17.61 -20.53 12.33
CA GLU A 116 18.75 -21.30 11.85
C GLU A 116 19.19 -22.32 12.91
N LEU A 117 19.26 -21.89 14.17
CA LEU A 117 19.62 -22.74 15.30
C LEU A 117 18.53 -23.75 15.64
N VAL A 118 17.25 -23.44 15.38
CA VAL A 118 16.16 -24.43 15.47
C VAL A 118 16.41 -25.59 14.50
N PHE A 119 16.75 -25.30 13.24
CA PHE A 119 17.03 -26.34 12.26
C PHE A 119 18.26 -27.15 12.61
N ALA A 120 19.35 -26.49 13.02
CA ALA A 120 20.59 -27.15 13.41
C ALA A 120 20.39 -28.07 14.63
N TYR A 121 19.62 -27.64 15.63
CA TYR A 121 19.26 -28.47 16.78
C TYR A 121 18.40 -29.67 16.39
N ALA A 122 17.38 -29.45 15.54
CA ALA A 122 16.53 -30.53 15.07
C ALA A 122 17.31 -31.58 14.25
N MET A 123 18.26 -31.12 13.43
CA MET A 123 19.19 -31.97 12.67
C MET A 123 20.07 -32.82 13.59
N TRP A 124 20.57 -32.22 14.67
CA TRP A 124 21.39 -32.93 15.65
C TRP A 124 20.60 -33.99 16.44
N ILE A 125 19.30 -33.78 16.67
CA ILE A 125 18.45 -34.78 17.33
C ILE A 125 18.26 -36.00 16.43
N SER A 126 17.66 -35.82 15.26
CA SER A 126 17.50 -36.91 14.27
C SER A 126 17.05 -36.38 12.90
N PRO A 127 17.37 -37.09 11.80
CA PRO A 127 16.88 -36.72 10.46
C PRO A 127 15.35 -36.68 10.36
N SER A 128 14.66 -37.63 11.00
CA SER A 128 13.19 -37.69 10.98
C SER A 128 12.56 -36.48 11.68
N PHE A 129 13.11 -36.07 12.83
CA PHE A 129 12.63 -34.88 13.54
C PHE A 129 12.97 -33.59 12.77
N HIS A 130 14.17 -33.50 12.19
CA HIS A 130 14.56 -32.37 11.35
C HIS A 130 13.60 -32.15 10.17
N LEU A 131 13.22 -33.21 9.45
CA LEU A 131 12.22 -33.11 8.38
C LEU A 131 10.85 -32.67 8.87
N LYS A 132 10.42 -33.11 10.07
CA LYS A 132 9.17 -32.62 10.67
C LYS A 132 9.24 -31.12 10.94
N VAL A 133 10.36 -30.64 11.51
CA VAL A 133 10.58 -29.22 11.80
C VAL A 133 10.55 -28.41 10.50
N ILE A 134 11.30 -28.83 9.47
CA ILE A 134 11.27 -28.20 8.14
C ILE A 134 9.84 -28.12 7.60
N ARG A 135 9.14 -29.26 7.51
CA ARG A 135 7.77 -29.30 7.01
C ARG A 135 6.80 -28.46 7.83
N THR A 136 7.04 -28.32 9.13
CA THR A 136 6.21 -27.46 10.00
C THR A 136 6.50 -25.99 9.73
N PHE A 137 7.77 -25.60 9.56
CA PHE A 137 8.13 -24.26 9.13
C PHE A 137 7.58 -23.94 7.74
N ASP A 138 7.69 -24.86 6.79
CA ASP A 138 7.09 -24.74 5.46
C ASP A 138 5.57 -24.68 5.58
N ARG A 139 4.91 -25.45 6.45
CA ARG A 139 3.46 -25.31 6.67
C ARG A 139 3.06 -24.03 7.38
N ILE A 140 3.93 -23.34 8.08
CA ILE A 140 3.63 -22.05 8.72
C ILE A 140 3.96 -20.88 7.78
N THR A 141 4.95 -21.06 6.92
CA THR A 141 5.39 -20.07 5.91
C THR A 141 4.59 -20.19 4.62
N SER A 142 4.27 -21.42 4.24
CA SER A 142 3.42 -21.89 3.14
C SER A 142 2.08 -22.44 3.63
N ALA A 143 1.73 -22.28 4.92
CA ALA A 143 0.31 -22.20 5.29
C ALA A 143 -0.29 -21.28 4.23
N PRO A 144 -1.41 -21.64 3.61
CA PRO A 144 -2.04 -20.70 2.73
C PRO A 144 -2.29 -19.43 3.58
N GLN A 145 -1.41 -18.43 3.41
CA GLN A 145 -1.84 -17.21 2.75
C GLN A 145 -2.73 -17.74 1.64
N THR A 146 -4.00 -17.93 1.99
CA THR A 146 -5.08 -18.28 1.09
C THR A 146 -4.81 -17.50 -0.18
N SER A 147 -5.18 -17.98 -1.35
CA SER A 147 -5.27 -17.11 -2.53
C SER A 147 -5.84 -15.71 -2.21
N SER A 148 -6.65 -15.58 -1.15
CA SER A 148 -7.03 -14.34 -0.46
C SER A 148 -5.91 -13.42 0.10
N GLY A 149 -4.75 -13.88 0.56
CA GLY A 149 -3.67 -13.05 1.10
C GLY A 149 -2.92 -12.28 0.00
N MET A 150 -2.43 -12.98 -1.02
CA MET A 150 -1.85 -12.30 -2.20
C MET A 150 -2.90 -11.48 -2.97
N ALA A 151 -4.15 -11.93 -3.04
CA ALA A 151 -5.23 -11.14 -3.62
C ALA A 151 -5.56 -9.92 -2.75
N ALA A 152 -5.57 -10.05 -1.42
CA ALA A 152 -5.77 -8.94 -0.49
C ALA A 152 -4.60 -7.95 -0.54
N ASP A 153 -3.36 -8.41 -0.61
CA ASP A 153 -2.17 -7.58 -0.74
C ASP A 153 -2.19 -6.79 -2.05
N LYS A 154 -2.52 -7.46 -3.17
CA LYS A 154 -2.72 -6.82 -4.47
C LYS A 154 -3.88 -5.82 -4.44
N MET A 155 -4.98 -6.16 -3.78
CA MET A 155 -6.12 -5.26 -3.62
C MET A 155 -5.74 -4.03 -2.80
N GLN A 156 -5.07 -4.22 -1.67
CA GLN A 156 -4.59 -3.15 -0.80
C GLN A 156 -3.61 -2.23 -1.54
N ALA A 157 -2.60 -2.79 -2.22
CA ALA A 157 -1.66 -2.03 -3.03
C ALA A 157 -2.38 -1.22 -4.13
N GLY A 158 -3.37 -1.84 -4.80
CA GLY A 158 -4.19 -1.20 -5.80
C GLY A 158 -5.05 -0.05 -5.27
N VAL A 159 -5.68 -0.23 -4.11
CA VAL A 159 -6.47 0.81 -3.43
C VAL A 159 -5.59 1.98 -3.00
N ILE A 160 -4.40 1.70 -2.44
CA ILE A 160 -3.44 2.74 -2.04
C ILE A 160 -2.99 3.55 -3.26
N LEU A 161 -2.59 2.87 -4.35
CA LEU A 161 -2.18 3.54 -5.59
C LEU A 161 -3.33 4.38 -6.18
N LEU A 162 -4.55 3.83 -6.21
CA LEU A 162 -5.72 4.55 -6.69
C LEU A 162 -6.02 5.78 -5.83
N GLY A 163 -5.90 5.67 -4.51
CA GLY A 163 -6.05 6.79 -3.57
C GLY A 163 -5.01 7.89 -3.81
N PHE A 164 -3.75 7.52 -4.02
CA PHE A 164 -2.67 8.44 -4.37
C PHE A 164 -2.96 9.14 -5.71
N MET A 165 -3.30 8.39 -6.77
CA MET A 165 -3.58 8.96 -8.08
C MET A 165 -4.80 9.88 -8.05
N ARG A 166 -5.83 9.55 -7.27
CA ARG A 166 -7.00 10.42 -7.09
C ARG A 166 -6.61 11.75 -6.46
N LYS A 167 -5.73 11.74 -5.45
CA LYS A 167 -5.31 12.93 -4.71
C LYS A 167 -4.27 13.78 -5.45
N GLU A 168 -3.24 13.15 -5.99
CA GLU A 168 -2.09 13.85 -6.58
C GLU A 168 -2.28 14.14 -8.07
N LEU A 169 -2.99 13.27 -8.80
CA LEU A 169 -3.21 13.42 -10.25
C LEU A 169 -4.62 13.93 -10.57
N ASN A 170 -5.45 14.24 -9.56
CA ASN A 170 -6.84 14.68 -9.71
C ASN A 170 -7.66 13.78 -10.64
N LEU A 171 -7.55 12.46 -10.45
CA LEU A 171 -8.21 11.46 -11.29
C LEU A 171 -9.74 11.66 -11.30
N SER A 172 -10.36 11.65 -12.49
CA SER A 172 -11.81 11.80 -12.63
C SER A 172 -12.57 10.59 -12.06
N ASN A 173 -13.83 10.76 -11.63
CA ASN A 173 -14.66 9.67 -11.10
C ASN A 173 -14.83 8.51 -12.10
N SER A 174 -14.91 8.78 -13.40
CA SER A 174 -14.91 7.76 -14.47
C SER A 174 -13.62 6.95 -14.50
N SER A 175 -12.48 7.62 -14.29
CA SER A 175 -11.17 6.96 -14.23
C SER A 175 -11.03 6.15 -12.94
N VAL A 176 -11.56 6.65 -11.82
CA VAL A 176 -11.64 5.93 -10.54
C VAL A 176 -12.51 4.69 -10.68
N LEU A 177 -13.69 4.81 -11.31
CA LEU A 177 -14.57 3.68 -11.56
C LEU A 177 -13.91 2.61 -12.44
N GLY A 178 -13.29 3.02 -13.55
CA GLY A 178 -12.57 2.09 -14.43
C GLY A 178 -11.43 1.38 -13.70
N ALA A 179 -10.72 2.08 -12.81
CA ALA A 179 -9.69 1.47 -11.97
C ALA A 179 -10.28 0.49 -10.94
N CYS A 180 -11.40 0.82 -10.30
CA CYS A 180 -12.11 -0.10 -9.39
C CYS A 180 -12.58 -1.37 -10.11
N GLN A 181 -13.15 -1.25 -11.31
CA GLN A 181 -13.59 -2.39 -12.11
C GLN A 181 -12.41 -3.32 -12.46
N LYS A 182 -11.29 -2.76 -12.91
CA LYS A 182 -10.04 -3.51 -13.19
C LYS A 182 -9.46 -4.17 -11.95
N LEU A 183 -9.55 -3.52 -10.79
CA LEU A 183 -9.10 -4.09 -9.52
C LEU A 183 -9.94 -5.30 -9.13
N GLN A 184 -11.28 -5.21 -9.21
CA GLN A 184 -12.19 -6.32 -8.94
C GLN A 184 -11.89 -7.51 -9.86
N GLU A 185 -11.72 -7.26 -11.16
CA GLU A 185 -11.37 -8.31 -12.14
C GLU A 185 -10.03 -8.97 -11.82
N ALA A 186 -9.01 -8.19 -11.46
CA ALA A 186 -7.67 -8.70 -11.14
C ALA A 186 -7.63 -9.59 -9.89
N VAL A 187 -8.58 -9.45 -8.97
CA VAL A 187 -8.70 -10.29 -7.76
C VAL A 187 -9.83 -11.32 -7.85
N GLY A 188 -10.48 -11.45 -9.01
CA GLY A 188 -11.56 -12.42 -9.23
C GLY A 188 -12.87 -12.09 -8.51
N LEU A 189 -13.09 -10.82 -8.14
CA LEU A 189 -14.35 -10.36 -7.56
C LEU A 189 -15.38 -10.09 -8.68
N PRO A 190 -16.67 -10.36 -8.42
CA PRO A 190 -17.73 -9.93 -9.33
C PRO A 190 -17.69 -8.42 -9.50
N ASN A 191 -18.10 -7.92 -10.66
CA ASN A 191 -18.19 -6.48 -10.88
C ASN A 191 -19.34 -5.89 -10.06
N LEU A 192 -19.01 -5.37 -8.86
CA LEU A 192 -19.96 -4.72 -7.96
C LEU A 192 -20.13 -3.22 -8.25
N ALA A 193 -19.24 -2.68 -9.09
CA ALA A 193 -19.21 -1.26 -9.38
C ALA A 193 -20.27 -0.91 -10.45
N PRO A 194 -20.88 0.28 -10.39
CA PRO A 194 -21.86 0.71 -11.38
C PRO A 194 -21.27 0.69 -12.80
N GLN A 195 -22.12 0.55 -13.81
CA GLN A 195 -21.71 0.47 -15.22
C GLN A 195 -21.01 1.75 -15.72
N TYR A 196 -21.36 2.90 -15.14
CA TYR A 196 -20.80 4.19 -15.49
C TYR A 196 -20.67 5.08 -14.25
N ALA A 197 -19.72 6.02 -14.28
CA ALA A 197 -19.49 6.98 -13.23
C ALA A 197 -19.74 8.38 -13.74
N ILE A 198 -19.98 9.24 -12.75
CA ILE A 198 -20.49 10.57 -12.97
C ILE A 198 -19.40 11.59 -12.58
N ASP A 199 -18.68 12.15 -13.57
CA ASP A 199 -17.62 13.17 -13.43
C ASP A 199 -18.17 14.59 -13.18
N ALA A 200 -18.64 14.86 -11.96
CA ALA A 200 -19.08 16.19 -11.55
C ALA A 200 -18.06 16.82 -10.56
N PRO A 201 -17.81 18.14 -10.63
CA PRO A 201 -16.99 18.83 -9.64
C PRO A 201 -17.64 18.78 -8.24
N ALA A 202 -16.80 18.81 -7.20
CA ALA A 202 -17.26 18.83 -5.81
C ALA A 202 -18.16 20.06 -5.57
N GLY A 203 -19.46 19.83 -5.35
CA GLY A 203 -20.48 20.87 -5.15
C GLY A 203 -21.61 20.89 -6.19
N ALA A 204 -21.56 20.06 -7.23
CA ALA A 204 -22.70 19.86 -8.12
C ALA A 204 -23.78 19.02 -7.40
N LEU A 205 -24.97 19.60 -7.21
CA LEU A 205 -26.16 18.94 -6.64
C LEU A 205 -26.73 17.85 -7.57
N ASP A 206 -26.22 17.77 -8.80
CA ASP A 206 -26.80 17.00 -9.89
C ASP A 206 -25.71 16.29 -10.71
N GLY A 207 -25.85 14.98 -10.83
CA GLY A 207 -24.89 14.10 -11.48
C GLY A 207 -24.53 14.51 -12.92
N SER A 208 -23.23 14.60 -13.16
CA SER A 208 -22.40 14.77 -14.38
C SER A 208 -22.85 14.31 -15.78
N SER A 209 -24.05 13.83 -16.03
CA SER A 209 -24.45 13.51 -17.40
C SER A 209 -25.24 14.65 -18.01
N ARG A 210 -24.73 15.88 -17.87
CA ARG A 210 -25.19 16.98 -18.71
C ARG A 210 -24.52 16.81 -20.07
N PRO A 211 -25.24 16.42 -21.14
CA PRO A 211 -24.67 16.34 -22.49
C PRO A 211 -23.99 17.66 -22.82
N THR A 212 -22.76 17.58 -23.32
CA THR A 212 -21.99 18.74 -23.73
C THR A 212 -21.77 18.74 -25.21
N LEU A 213 -22.08 19.86 -25.85
CA LEU A 213 -21.97 20.04 -27.29
C LEU A 213 -21.03 21.19 -27.61
N ALA A 214 -20.43 21.15 -28.80
CA ALA A 214 -19.70 22.29 -29.33
C ALA A 214 -20.66 23.48 -29.52
N LEU A 215 -20.15 24.70 -29.36
CA LEU A 215 -20.98 25.91 -29.48
C LEU A 215 -21.72 25.99 -30.82
N SER A 216 -21.07 25.58 -31.91
CA SER A 216 -21.69 25.51 -33.24
C SER A 216 -22.87 24.55 -33.31
N ALA A 217 -22.79 23.40 -32.61
CA ALA A 217 -23.87 22.43 -32.56
C ALA A 217 -25.05 22.97 -31.74
N LEU A 218 -24.79 23.64 -30.61
CA LEU A 218 -25.84 24.25 -29.79
C LEU A 218 -26.56 25.40 -30.50
N LEU A 219 -25.82 26.27 -31.18
CA LEU A 219 -26.40 27.36 -31.98
C LEU A 219 -27.32 26.79 -33.08
N LYS A 220 -26.88 25.73 -33.76
CA LYS A 220 -27.68 25.05 -34.79
C LYS A 220 -28.93 24.38 -34.20
N GLN A 221 -28.78 23.66 -33.08
CA GLN A 221 -29.87 22.96 -32.41
C GLN A 221 -30.97 23.92 -31.92
N HIS A 222 -30.58 25.12 -31.46
CA HIS A 222 -31.52 26.16 -31.03
C HIS A 222 -31.96 27.13 -32.14
N GLY A 223 -31.58 26.87 -33.40
CA GLY A 223 -32.00 27.71 -34.53
C GLY A 223 -31.45 29.15 -34.51
N ILE A 224 -30.35 29.39 -33.80
CA ILE A 224 -29.76 30.73 -33.65
C ILE A 224 -28.98 31.09 -34.92
N ARG A 225 -29.33 32.22 -35.54
CA ARG A 225 -28.68 32.75 -36.73
C ARG A 225 -27.39 33.50 -36.39
N MET A 226 -26.48 32.84 -35.69
CA MET A 226 -25.17 33.38 -35.33
C MET A 226 -24.09 32.33 -35.61
N THR A 227 -22.95 32.77 -36.14
CA THR A 227 -21.80 31.88 -36.34
C THR A 227 -21.11 31.60 -35.01
N ALA A 228 -20.50 30.42 -34.87
CA ALA A 228 -19.77 30.08 -33.65
C ALA A 228 -18.64 31.08 -33.33
N ASN A 229 -18.00 31.66 -34.35
CA ASN A 229 -16.94 32.65 -34.14
C ASN A 229 -17.47 33.96 -33.55
N GLN A 230 -18.61 34.46 -34.06
CA GLN A 230 -19.29 35.63 -33.49
C GLN A 230 -19.69 35.37 -32.02
N ALA A 231 -20.25 34.20 -31.74
CA ALA A 231 -20.61 33.80 -30.39
C ALA A 231 -19.39 33.75 -29.46
N TYR A 232 -18.28 33.14 -29.90
CA TYR A 232 -17.04 33.11 -29.11
C TYR A 232 -16.48 34.50 -28.84
N GLN A 233 -16.56 35.43 -29.80
CA GLN A 233 -16.12 36.82 -29.59
C GLN A 233 -16.98 37.53 -28.54
N GLN A 234 -18.30 37.34 -28.55
CA GLN A 234 -19.18 37.89 -27.51
C GLN A 234 -18.91 37.25 -26.13
N LEU A 235 -18.75 35.93 -26.08
CA LEU A 235 -18.37 35.22 -24.85
C LEU A 235 -17.01 35.68 -24.30
N ALA A 236 -16.07 36.05 -25.17
CA ALA A 236 -14.78 36.59 -24.77
C ALA A 236 -14.93 37.96 -24.11
N LYS A 237 -15.77 38.85 -24.66
CA LYS A 237 -16.10 40.15 -24.05
C LYS A 237 -16.73 39.99 -22.65
N LEU A 238 -17.51 38.94 -22.44
CA LEU A 238 -18.14 38.60 -21.15
C LEU A 238 -17.21 37.86 -20.18
N GLY A 239 -15.96 37.57 -20.59
CA GLY A 239 -14.97 36.84 -19.81
C GLY A 239 -15.31 35.35 -19.61
N VAL A 240 -16.16 34.76 -20.46
CA VAL A 240 -16.53 33.34 -20.42
C VAL A 240 -15.48 32.48 -21.12
N VAL A 241 -14.90 32.97 -22.21
CA VAL A 241 -13.80 32.30 -22.94
C VAL A 241 -12.60 33.22 -23.07
N GLU A 242 -11.42 32.63 -23.25
CA GLU A 242 -10.16 33.30 -23.51
C GLU A 242 -9.41 32.63 -24.67
N HIS A 243 -8.51 33.37 -25.30
CA HIS A 243 -7.57 32.80 -26.24
C HIS A 243 -6.36 32.23 -25.51
N ARG A 244 -6.02 30.99 -25.82
CA ARG A 244 -4.75 30.37 -25.46
C ARG A 244 -3.91 30.11 -26.69
N GLU A 245 -2.61 30.06 -26.48
CA GLU A 245 -1.63 29.98 -27.55
C GLU A 245 -0.73 28.77 -27.33
N ARG A 246 -0.31 28.16 -28.43
CA ARG A 246 0.75 27.15 -28.44
C ARG A 246 1.66 27.33 -29.63
N TYR A 247 2.86 26.79 -29.50
CA TYR A 247 3.76 26.65 -30.63
C TYR A 247 3.20 25.64 -31.66
N SER A 248 3.31 25.98 -32.94
CA SER A 248 2.90 25.15 -34.06
C SER A 248 3.76 25.45 -35.28
N ARG A 249 4.43 24.42 -35.80
CA ARG A 249 5.27 24.51 -37.00
C ARG A 249 4.51 24.93 -38.26
N SER A 250 3.20 24.73 -38.30
CA SER A 250 2.34 25.02 -39.46
C SER A 250 1.48 26.27 -39.29
N ALA A 251 1.63 27.01 -38.19
CA ALA A 251 0.82 28.21 -37.95
C ALA A 251 1.56 29.48 -38.37
N ILE A 252 0.78 30.51 -38.72
CA ILE A 252 1.31 31.85 -39.01
C ILE A 252 2.06 32.34 -37.76
N ASN A 253 3.29 32.81 -37.94
CA ASN A 253 4.21 33.22 -36.87
C ASN A 253 4.59 32.11 -35.87
N GLY A 254 4.41 30.83 -36.23
CA GLY A 254 4.74 29.70 -35.36
C GLY A 254 3.81 29.53 -34.16
N ILE A 255 2.72 30.31 -34.08
CA ILE A 255 1.79 30.33 -32.94
C ILE A 255 0.39 29.99 -33.42
N LYS A 256 -0.22 28.97 -32.81
CA LYS A 256 -1.63 28.63 -33.03
C LYS A 256 -2.46 29.06 -31.84
N LYS A 257 -3.48 29.88 -32.09
CA LYS A 257 -4.46 30.30 -31.09
C LYS A 257 -5.65 29.34 -31.07
N PHE A 258 -6.17 29.07 -29.89
CA PHE A 258 -7.38 28.29 -29.69
C PHE A 258 -8.21 28.89 -28.55
N TRP A 259 -9.49 28.56 -28.51
CA TRP A 259 -10.39 29.02 -27.45
C TRP A 259 -10.30 28.10 -26.23
N SER A 260 -10.43 28.68 -25.05
CA SER A 260 -10.51 27.96 -23.78
C SER A 260 -11.53 28.64 -22.88
N LEU A 261 -12.31 27.88 -22.12
CA LEU A 261 -13.13 28.45 -21.05
C LEU A 261 -12.23 29.01 -19.95
N THR A 262 -12.63 30.16 -19.43
CA THR A 262 -12.09 30.74 -18.19
C THR A 262 -12.70 30.05 -16.98
N ALA A 263 -12.25 30.40 -15.76
CA ALA A 263 -12.89 29.95 -14.53
C ALA A 263 -14.40 30.25 -14.49
N LYS A 264 -14.80 31.44 -14.99
CA LYS A 264 -16.22 31.83 -15.14
C LYS A 264 -16.92 30.98 -16.20
N GLY A 265 -16.25 30.69 -17.31
CA GLY A 265 -16.78 29.86 -18.38
C GLY A 265 -17.07 28.42 -17.98
N CYS A 266 -16.31 27.87 -17.03
CA CYS A 266 -16.51 26.52 -16.52
C CYS A 266 -17.89 26.31 -15.84
N MET A 267 -18.63 27.38 -15.51
CA MET A 267 -20.02 27.27 -15.05
C MET A 267 -20.98 26.83 -16.16
N PHE A 268 -20.65 27.11 -17.41
CA PHE A 268 -21.50 26.83 -18.59
C PHE A 268 -20.99 25.67 -19.42
N GLY A 269 -19.78 25.16 -19.15
CA GLY A 269 -19.16 24.13 -19.96
C GLY A 269 -17.86 23.58 -19.38
N LYS A 270 -17.14 22.81 -20.20
CA LYS A 270 -15.83 22.24 -19.90
C LYS A 270 -14.88 22.34 -21.09
N ASN A 271 -13.59 22.41 -20.78
CA ASN A 271 -12.53 22.35 -21.78
C ASN A 271 -12.18 20.89 -22.04
N ILE A 272 -12.41 20.42 -23.27
CA ILE A 272 -12.07 19.05 -23.70
C ILE A 272 -10.77 19.11 -24.48
N THR A 273 -9.84 18.20 -24.22
CA THR A 273 -8.60 18.11 -24.99
C THR A 273 -8.90 17.83 -26.46
N SER A 274 -8.28 18.60 -27.36
CA SER A 274 -8.46 18.48 -28.80
C SER A 274 -7.98 17.09 -29.27
N PRO A 275 -8.81 16.31 -30.00
CA PRO A 275 -8.39 15.02 -30.56
C PRO A 275 -7.19 15.14 -31.51
N ALA A 276 -7.03 16.29 -32.15
CA ALA A 276 -5.92 16.56 -33.08
C ALA A 276 -4.62 16.96 -32.38
N ASN A 277 -4.69 17.46 -31.14
CA ASN A 277 -3.49 17.85 -30.39
C ASN A 277 -3.71 17.83 -28.88
N PRO A 278 -2.97 17.00 -28.12
CA PRO A 278 -3.08 16.95 -26.66
C PRO A 278 -2.74 18.25 -25.92
N ARG A 279 -2.04 19.19 -26.58
CA ARG A 279 -1.67 20.51 -26.03
C ARG A 279 -2.71 21.60 -26.33
N GLU A 280 -3.84 21.25 -26.94
CA GLU A 280 -4.96 22.16 -27.19
C GLU A 280 -6.19 21.70 -26.41
N THR A 281 -7.00 22.66 -25.98
CA THR A 281 -8.34 22.40 -25.46
C THR A 281 -9.38 23.05 -26.36
N GLN A 282 -10.62 22.57 -26.29
CA GLN A 282 -11.77 23.13 -26.99
C GLN A 282 -12.95 23.28 -26.02
N PRO A 283 -13.64 24.43 -26.01
CA PRO A 283 -14.82 24.63 -25.18
C PRO A 283 -15.99 23.77 -25.67
N HIS A 284 -16.56 22.99 -24.75
CA HIS A 284 -17.86 22.34 -24.91
C HIS A 284 -18.80 22.86 -23.83
N PHE A 285 -20.04 23.17 -24.18
CA PHE A 285 -21.00 23.76 -23.25
C PHE A 285 -22.07 22.74 -22.86
N PHE A 286 -22.55 22.81 -21.62
CA PHE A 286 -23.63 21.97 -21.14
C PHE A 286 -24.94 22.37 -21.83
N GLU A 287 -25.62 21.43 -22.47
CA GLU A 287 -26.89 21.66 -23.17
C GLU A 287 -27.92 22.33 -22.25
N SER A 288 -28.04 21.81 -21.04
CA SER A 288 -28.92 22.33 -19.97
C SER A 288 -28.60 23.75 -19.49
N LYS A 289 -27.39 24.27 -19.75
CA LYS A 289 -26.99 25.64 -19.39
C LYS A 289 -26.93 26.59 -20.59
N PHE A 290 -27.14 26.07 -21.79
CA PHE A 290 -27.10 26.87 -23.00
C PHE A 290 -28.15 28.00 -23.04
N PRO A 291 -29.39 27.82 -22.54
CA PRO A 291 -30.35 28.93 -22.48
C PRO A 291 -29.91 30.10 -21.59
N GLU A 292 -29.23 29.83 -20.47
CA GLU A 292 -28.65 30.86 -19.61
C GLU A 292 -27.50 31.59 -20.33
N LEU A 293 -26.66 30.83 -21.04
CA LEU A 293 -25.57 31.36 -21.85
C LEU A 293 -26.07 32.23 -23.01
N LEU A 294 -27.20 31.87 -23.64
CA LEU A 294 -27.81 32.64 -24.72
C LEU A 294 -28.32 33.99 -24.24
N LYS A 295 -28.99 34.03 -23.08
CA LYS A 295 -29.40 35.30 -22.44
C LYS A 295 -28.22 36.23 -22.19
N LEU A 296 -27.06 35.66 -21.81
CA LEU A 296 -25.84 36.44 -21.65
C LEU A 296 -25.33 36.98 -22.98
N LEU A 297 -25.35 36.18 -24.06
CA LEU A 297 -24.96 36.61 -25.40
C LEU A 297 -25.82 37.79 -25.91
N ASP A 298 -27.11 37.79 -25.61
CA ASP A 298 -28.04 38.86 -26.00
C ASP A 298 -27.77 40.20 -25.28
N THR A 299 -27.07 40.20 -24.15
CA THR A 299 -26.72 41.45 -23.42
C THR A 299 -25.57 42.23 -24.04
N VAL A 300 -24.83 41.64 -24.99
CA VAL A 300 -23.67 42.25 -25.64
C VAL A 300 -24.09 42.78 -27.01
N HIS A 301 -24.45 44.07 -27.06
CA HIS A 301 -24.67 44.81 -28.30
C HIS A 301 -23.36 45.45 -28.79
#